data_AF-M1P8H9-F1
#
_entry.id   AF-M1P8H9-F1
#
_cell.length_a   1.000
_cell.length_b   1.000
_cell.length_c   1.000
_cell.angle_alpha   90.00
_cell.angle_beta   90.00
_cell.angle_gamma   90.00
#
_symmetry.space_group_name_H-M   'P 1'
#
loop_
_entity.id
_entity.type
_entity.pdbx_description
1 polymer ?
#
loop_
_entity_poly.entity_id
_entity_poly.type
_entity_poly.pdbx_seq_one_letter_code
_entity_poly.pdbx_strand_id
1 'polypeptide(L)'
;MDATIEAARAGEAGKGFSVVANEIKELAKQTAAATGEISAKVHSIQGSTNPTVKQIQQITQVIGEVSAVVASIVTAVEEKSTTTTEIAESISQASIGIQEVTENVAQVSIIAGDVAQDIAEVNQASESISQGSSDVKVKSGELSSLATQLQGLVSRFCL
;
A
#
# COMPACT_ATOMS: atom_id res chain seq x y z
N MET A 1 -66.14 -54.02 8.15
CA MET A 1 -66.71 -54.87 7.07
C MET A 1 -67.49 -56.03 7.69
N ASP A 2 -66.99 -56.64 8.76
CA ASP A 2 -67.72 -57.64 9.56
C ASP A 2 -69.12 -57.18 10.02
N ALA A 3 -69.29 -55.92 10.41
CA ALA A 3 -70.59 -55.38 10.83
C ALA A 3 -71.67 -55.35 9.72
N THR A 4 -71.28 -55.12 8.46
CA THR A 4 -72.21 -55.10 7.31
C THR A 4 -72.64 -56.52 6.92
N ILE A 5 -71.72 -57.48 7.07
CA ILE A 5 -71.96 -58.91 6.84
C ILE A 5 -72.93 -59.47 7.89
N GLU A 6 -72.70 -59.13 9.17
CA GLU A 6 -73.56 -59.61 10.26
C GLU A 6 -74.95 -58.95 10.24
N ALA A 7 -75.05 -57.70 9.76
CA ALA A 7 -76.33 -57.02 9.56
C ALA A 7 -77.18 -57.65 8.43
N ALA A 8 -76.53 -58.10 7.33
CA ALA A 8 -77.22 -58.81 6.24
C ALA A 8 -77.75 -60.19 6.68
N ARG A 9 -77.06 -60.83 7.65
CA ARG A 9 -77.42 -62.13 8.22
C ARG A 9 -78.63 -62.08 9.16
N ALA A 10 -78.94 -60.89 9.72
CA ALA A 10 -80.04 -60.66 10.67
C ALA A 10 -81.41 -60.29 10.05
N GLY A 11 -81.51 -60.19 8.72
CA GLY A 11 -82.78 -59.90 8.03
C GLY A 11 -83.39 -58.53 8.36
N GLU A 12 -84.72 -58.44 8.56
CA GLU A 12 -85.41 -57.16 8.83
C GLU A 12 -84.94 -56.45 10.11
N ALA A 13 -84.55 -57.20 11.14
CA ALA A 13 -84.03 -56.65 12.40
C ALA A 13 -82.64 -55.99 12.25
N GLY A 14 -81.90 -56.32 11.18
CA GLY A 14 -80.56 -55.80 10.91
C GLY A 14 -80.51 -54.51 10.09
N LYS A 15 -81.65 -54.00 9.58
CA LYS A 15 -81.68 -52.81 8.70
C LYS A 15 -81.04 -51.57 9.34
N GLY A 16 -81.30 -51.29 10.62
CA GLY A 16 -80.69 -50.17 11.35
C GLY A 16 -79.18 -50.32 11.53
N PHE A 17 -78.71 -51.53 11.87
CA PHE A 17 -77.28 -51.84 11.96
C PHE A 17 -76.58 -51.74 10.59
N SER A 18 -77.27 -52.13 9.52
CA SER A 18 -76.73 -52.00 8.15
C SER A 18 -76.53 -50.54 7.74
N VAL A 19 -77.44 -49.63 8.12
CA VAL A 19 -77.31 -48.19 7.84
C VAL A 19 -76.12 -47.60 8.59
N VAL A 20 -76.01 -47.89 9.90
CA VAL A 20 -74.89 -47.41 10.72
C VAL A 20 -73.55 -47.97 10.23
N ALA A 21 -73.49 -49.25 9.85
CA ALA A 21 -72.28 -49.84 9.30
C ALA A 21 -71.85 -49.22 7.96
N ASN A 22 -72.81 -48.82 7.12
CA ASN A 22 -72.54 -48.10 5.87
C ASN A 22 -72.06 -46.66 6.12
N GLU A 23 -72.69 -45.95 7.07
CA GLU A 23 -72.27 -44.59 7.46
C GLU A 23 -70.83 -44.58 8.01
N ILE A 24 -70.51 -45.53 8.91
CA ILE A 24 -69.15 -45.71 9.45
C ILE A 24 -68.16 -46.02 8.33
N LYS A 25 -68.53 -46.86 7.36
CA LYS A 25 -67.67 -47.19 6.22
C LYS A 25 -67.39 -45.97 5.34
N GLU A 26 -68.40 -45.13 5.09
CA GLU A 26 -68.22 -43.92 4.29
C GLU A 26 -67.40 -42.87 5.05
N LEU A 27 -67.63 -42.70 6.35
CA LEU A 27 -66.84 -41.81 7.21
C LEU A 27 -65.37 -42.25 7.30
N ALA A 28 -65.12 -43.57 7.38
CA ALA A 28 -63.78 -44.13 7.34
C ALA A 28 -63.09 -43.87 5.99
N LYS A 29 -63.83 -43.98 4.89
CA LYS A 29 -63.32 -43.69 3.54
C LYS A 29 -62.99 -42.20 3.37
N GLN A 30 -63.86 -41.30 3.84
CA GLN A 30 -63.60 -39.86 3.86
C GLN A 30 -62.39 -39.52 4.73
N THR A 31 -62.27 -40.13 5.91
CA THR A 31 -61.12 -39.96 6.80
C THR A 31 -59.82 -40.43 6.14
N ALA A 32 -59.84 -41.57 5.47
CA ALA A 32 -58.68 -42.09 4.73
C ALA A 32 -58.28 -41.16 3.58
N ALA A 33 -59.24 -40.62 2.82
CA ALA A 33 -58.99 -39.66 1.76
C ALA A 33 -58.38 -38.36 2.30
N ALA A 34 -58.98 -37.76 3.34
CA ALA A 34 -58.47 -36.55 3.99
C ALA A 34 -57.05 -36.76 4.57
N THR A 35 -56.78 -37.92 5.17
CA THR A 35 -55.43 -38.27 5.66
C THR A 35 -54.43 -38.38 4.51
N GLY A 36 -54.85 -38.93 3.37
CA GLY A 36 -54.03 -38.98 2.15
C GLY A 36 -53.69 -37.58 1.62
N GLU A 37 -54.67 -36.68 1.56
CA GLU A 37 -54.46 -35.29 1.16
C GLU A 37 -53.52 -34.54 2.12
N ILE A 38 -53.68 -34.72 3.43
CA ILE A 38 -52.77 -34.15 4.43
C ILE A 38 -51.35 -34.68 4.22
N SER A 39 -51.19 -35.99 4.01
CA SER A 39 -49.87 -36.61 3.76
C SER A 39 -49.19 -36.04 2.51
N ALA A 40 -49.96 -35.83 1.43
CA ALA A 40 -49.46 -35.20 0.21
C ALA A 40 -49.04 -33.73 0.44
N LYS A 41 -49.83 -32.95 1.19
CA LYS A 41 -49.49 -31.57 1.56
C LYS A 41 -48.22 -31.51 2.41
N VAL A 42 -48.08 -32.40 3.40
CA VAL A 42 -46.87 -32.50 4.23
C VAL A 42 -45.65 -32.83 3.38
N HIS A 43 -45.75 -33.80 2.46
CA HIS A 43 -44.67 -34.12 1.53
C HIS A 43 -44.29 -32.92 0.64
N SER A 44 -45.27 -32.17 0.14
CA SER A 44 -45.00 -30.97 -0.66
C SER A 44 -44.28 -29.89 0.16
N ILE A 45 -44.73 -29.64 1.39
CA ILE A 45 -44.09 -28.69 2.30
C ILE A 45 -42.66 -29.11 2.57
N GLN A 46 -42.43 -30.37 2.96
CA GLN A 46 -41.09 -30.92 3.18
C GLN A 46 -40.20 -30.82 1.93
N GLY A 47 -40.78 -31.08 0.75
CA GLY A 47 -40.12 -30.93 -0.54
C GLY A 47 -39.64 -29.51 -0.83
N SER A 48 -40.37 -28.49 -0.36
CA SER A 48 -39.96 -27.08 -0.46
C SER A 48 -39.02 -26.61 0.66
N THR A 49 -39.17 -27.15 1.87
CA THR A 49 -38.39 -26.73 3.05
C THR A 49 -36.94 -27.22 2.97
N ASN A 50 -36.72 -28.48 2.61
CA ASN A 50 -35.37 -29.05 2.51
C ASN A 50 -34.42 -28.29 1.56
N PRO A 51 -34.81 -27.95 0.31
CA PRO A 51 -33.94 -27.16 -0.56
C PRO A 51 -33.75 -25.73 -0.02
N THR A 52 -34.74 -25.14 0.65
CA THR A 52 -34.61 -23.82 1.29
C THR A 52 -33.55 -23.85 2.39
N VAL A 53 -33.56 -24.86 3.26
CA VAL A 53 -32.53 -25.04 4.30
C VAL A 53 -31.14 -25.20 3.68
N LYS A 54 -31.02 -25.96 2.60
CA LYS A 54 -29.74 -26.12 1.88
C LYS A 54 -29.23 -24.80 1.29
N GLN A 55 -30.12 -23.98 0.72
CA GLN A 55 -29.76 -22.64 0.23
C GLN A 55 -29.30 -21.72 1.38
N ILE A 56 -29.98 -21.76 2.53
CA ILE A 56 -29.56 -21.00 3.71
C ILE A 56 -28.16 -21.42 4.15
N GLN A 57 -27.85 -22.71 4.17
CA GLN A 57 -26.50 -23.19 4.50
C GLN A 57 -25.43 -22.66 3.53
N GLN A 58 -25.73 -22.61 2.22
CA GLN A 58 -24.83 -22.02 1.23
C GLN A 58 -24.63 -20.52 1.47
N ILE A 59 -25.70 -19.78 1.80
CA ILE A 59 -25.61 -18.36 2.15
C ILE A 59 -24.72 -18.17 3.39
N THR A 60 -24.88 -19.00 4.42
CA THR A 60 -24.04 -18.94 5.62
C THR A 60 -22.57 -19.20 5.29
N GLN A 61 -22.27 -20.14 4.39
CA GLN A 61 -20.90 -20.38 3.93
C GLN A 61 -20.32 -19.14 3.24
N VAL A 62 -21.05 -18.55 2.30
CA VAL A 62 -20.61 -17.34 1.58
C VAL A 62 -20.35 -16.18 2.56
N ILE A 63 -21.21 -16.01 3.57
CA ILE A 63 -21.00 -14.99 4.62
C ILE A 63 -19.69 -15.27 5.38
N GLY A 64 -19.38 -16.54 5.68
CA GLY A 64 -18.12 -16.93 6.31
C GLY A 64 -16.90 -16.59 5.45
N GLU A 65 -16.97 -16.87 4.15
CA GLU A 65 -15.91 -16.53 3.18
C GLU A 65 -15.71 -15.01 3.08
N VAL A 66 -16.80 -14.24 3.00
CA VAL A 66 -16.75 -12.76 3.00
C VAL A 66 -16.10 -12.24 4.28
N SER A 67 -16.46 -12.80 5.43
CA SER A 67 -15.86 -12.42 6.72
C SER A 67 -14.35 -12.64 6.74
N ALA A 68 -13.88 -13.78 6.21
CA ALA A 68 -12.45 -14.09 6.11
C ALA A 68 -11.71 -13.10 5.18
N VAL A 69 -12.30 -12.74 4.04
CA VAL A 69 -11.74 -11.74 3.12
C VAL A 69 -11.65 -10.38 3.79
N VAL A 70 -12.69 -9.94 4.49
CA VAL A 70 -12.70 -8.66 5.23
C VAL A 70 -11.60 -8.64 6.29
N ALA A 71 -11.43 -9.72 7.05
CA ALA A 71 -10.35 -9.82 8.03
C ALA A 71 -8.96 -9.67 7.38
N SER A 72 -8.74 -10.32 6.22
CA SER A 72 -7.49 -10.18 5.47
C SER A 72 -7.27 -8.75 4.95
N ILE A 73 -8.32 -8.07 4.50
CA ILE A 73 -8.24 -6.67 4.07
C ILE A 73 -7.84 -5.76 5.24
N VAL A 74 -8.42 -5.97 6.43
CA VAL A 74 -8.08 -5.19 7.63
C VAL A 74 -6.59 -5.32 7.94
N THR A 75 -6.06 -6.53 7.99
CA THR A 75 -4.63 -6.77 8.22
C THR A 75 -3.76 -6.08 7.16
N ALA A 76 -4.12 -6.18 5.87
CA ALA A 76 -3.38 -5.53 4.81
C ALA A 76 -3.45 -3.99 4.87
N VAL A 77 -4.55 -3.43 5.35
CA VAL A 77 -4.71 -1.98 5.57
C VAL A 77 -3.85 -1.51 6.75
N GLU A 78 -3.81 -2.26 7.84
CA GLU A 78 -2.94 -1.97 8.99
C GLU A 78 -1.46 -1.99 8.59
N GLU A 79 -1.02 -3.01 7.84
CA GLU A 79 0.34 -3.11 7.33
C GLU A 79 0.70 -1.91 6.43
N LYS A 80 -0.19 -1.55 5.49
CA LYS A 80 0.01 -0.37 4.62
C LYS A 80 0.07 0.94 5.40
N SER A 81 -0.68 1.07 6.49
CA SER A 81 -0.62 2.26 7.35
C SER A 81 0.75 2.42 8.00
N THR A 82 1.34 1.31 8.46
CA THR A 82 2.70 1.28 9.01
C THR A 82 3.72 1.68 7.94
N THR A 83 3.67 1.06 6.75
CA THR A 83 4.58 1.41 5.65
C THR A 83 4.46 2.87 5.23
N THR A 84 3.25 3.42 5.20
CA THR A 84 3.03 4.85 4.87
C THR A 84 3.69 5.76 5.91
N THR A 85 3.67 5.37 7.18
CA THR A 85 4.32 6.11 8.27
C THR A 85 5.84 6.06 8.13
N GLU A 86 6.42 4.89 7.84
CA GLU A 86 7.85 4.72 7.58
C GLU A 86 8.34 5.52 6.36
N ILE A 87 7.51 5.58 5.30
CA ILE A 87 7.79 6.43 4.12
C ILE A 87 7.80 7.91 4.52
N ALA A 88 6.82 8.37 5.29
CA ALA A 88 6.75 9.76 5.74
C ALA A 88 7.97 10.14 6.60
N GLU A 89 8.40 9.24 7.48
CA GLU A 89 9.60 9.42 8.29
C GLU A 89 10.87 9.47 7.43
N SER A 90 11.00 8.56 6.46
CA SER A 90 12.12 8.55 5.50
C SER A 90 12.20 9.83 4.67
N ILE A 91 11.05 10.37 4.24
CA ILE A 91 10.98 11.64 3.51
C ILE A 91 11.39 12.81 4.41
N SER A 92 10.97 12.81 5.67
CA SER A 92 11.37 13.84 6.63
C SER A 92 12.89 13.86 6.84
N GLN A 93 13.49 12.67 7.05
CA GLN A 93 14.94 12.54 7.17
C GLN A 93 15.69 12.98 5.90
N ALA A 94 15.20 12.58 4.72
CA ALA A 94 15.78 13.03 3.46
C ALA A 94 15.70 14.56 3.28
N SER A 95 14.60 15.18 3.71
CA SER A 95 14.44 16.64 3.67
C SER A 95 15.44 17.35 4.58
N ILE A 96 15.70 16.82 5.78
CA ILE A 96 16.72 17.34 6.70
C ILE A 96 18.11 17.23 6.06
N GLY A 97 18.44 16.07 5.48
CA GLY A 97 19.73 15.88 4.78
C GLY A 97 19.92 16.82 3.59
N ILE A 98 18.85 17.10 2.82
CA ILE A 98 18.91 18.08 1.71
C ILE A 98 19.18 19.50 2.25
N GLN A 99 18.61 19.85 3.41
CA GLN A 99 18.84 21.16 4.02
C GLN A 99 20.31 21.32 4.47
N GLU A 100 20.89 20.29 5.06
CA GLU A 100 22.32 20.25 5.42
C GLU A 100 23.22 20.35 4.18
N VAL A 101 22.91 19.62 3.10
CA VAL A 101 23.64 19.72 1.83
C VAL A 101 23.55 21.15 1.27
N THR A 102 22.39 21.78 1.35
CA THR A 102 22.19 23.16 0.86
C THR A 102 23.07 24.16 1.65
N GLU A 103 23.14 24.00 2.97
CA GLU A 103 24.00 24.83 3.83
C GLU A 103 25.48 24.61 3.50
N ASN A 104 25.91 23.36 3.34
CA ASN A 104 27.27 23.02 2.94
C ASN A 104 27.64 23.63 1.57
N VAL A 105 26.74 23.59 0.59
CA VAL A 105 26.96 24.19 -0.73
C VAL A 105 27.08 25.72 -0.63
N ALA A 106 26.26 26.37 0.19
CA ALA A 106 26.36 27.81 0.43
C ALA A 106 27.72 28.17 1.05
N GLN A 107 28.18 27.41 2.03
CA GLN A 107 29.49 27.60 2.66
C GLN A 107 30.64 27.40 1.66
N VAL A 108 30.58 26.37 0.81
CA VAL A 108 31.56 26.14 -0.25
C VAL A 108 31.60 27.32 -1.23
N SER A 109 30.45 27.91 -1.56
CA SER A 109 30.40 29.09 -2.44
C SER A 109 31.09 30.31 -1.83
N ILE A 110 30.99 30.50 -0.51
CA ILE A 110 31.69 31.58 0.20
C ILE A 110 33.20 31.35 0.12
N ILE A 111 33.65 30.14 0.49
CA ILE A 111 35.08 29.77 0.48
C ILE A 111 35.67 29.91 -0.92
N ALA A 112 34.93 29.51 -1.97
CA ALA A 112 35.38 29.67 -3.35
C ALA A 112 35.57 31.16 -3.73
N GLY A 113 34.74 32.05 -3.17
CA GLY A 113 34.90 33.50 -3.31
C GLY A 113 36.18 34.01 -2.66
N ASP A 114 36.46 33.59 -1.42
CA ASP A 114 37.67 33.94 -0.69
C ASP A 114 38.93 33.46 -1.44
N VAL A 115 38.91 32.22 -1.94
CA VAL A 115 40.01 31.66 -2.75
C VAL A 115 40.23 32.47 -4.04
N ALA A 116 39.16 32.93 -4.70
CA ALA A 116 39.28 33.76 -5.89
C ALA A 116 39.92 35.13 -5.57
N GLN A 117 39.60 35.70 -4.41
CA GLN A 117 40.25 36.92 -3.92
C GLN A 117 41.73 36.69 -3.62
N ASP A 118 42.09 35.64 -2.89
CA ASP A 118 43.48 35.30 -2.59
C ASP A 118 44.31 35.12 -3.87
N ILE A 119 43.74 34.48 -4.90
CA ILE A 119 44.40 34.33 -6.21
C ILE A 119 44.62 35.69 -6.88
N ALA A 120 43.67 36.63 -6.77
CA ALA A 120 43.85 37.97 -7.31
C ALA A 120 44.98 38.73 -6.60
N GLU A 121 45.09 38.59 -5.28
CA GLU A 121 46.18 39.18 -4.48
C GLU A 121 47.55 38.58 -4.86
N VAL A 122 47.62 37.26 -5.03
CA VAL A 122 48.84 36.56 -5.50
C VAL A 122 49.26 37.02 -6.89
N ASN A 123 48.31 37.23 -7.81
CA ASN A 123 48.61 37.77 -9.14
C ASN A 123 49.18 39.19 -9.05
N GLN A 124 48.58 40.06 -8.24
CA GLN A 124 49.07 41.43 -8.04
C GLN A 124 50.49 41.47 -7.43
N ALA A 125 50.76 40.58 -6.47
CA ALA A 125 52.09 40.44 -5.88
C ALA A 125 53.11 39.94 -6.92
N SER A 126 52.72 38.97 -7.75
CA SER A 126 53.57 38.43 -8.82
C SER A 126 53.93 39.48 -9.87
N GLU A 127 52.98 40.35 -10.24
CA GLU A 127 53.21 41.45 -11.16
C GLU A 127 54.15 42.51 -10.57
N SER A 128 53.97 42.84 -9.29
CA SER A 128 54.87 43.74 -8.55
C SER A 128 56.30 43.19 -8.48
N ILE A 129 56.44 41.88 -8.25
CA ILE A 129 57.75 41.19 -8.26
C ILE A 129 58.38 41.24 -9.66
N SER A 130 57.60 41.00 -10.72
CA SER A 130 58.08 41.05 -12.10
C SER A 130 58.62 42.45 -12.45
N GLN A 131 57.86 43.49 -12.09
CA GLN A 131 58.28 44.88 -12.28
C GLN A 131 59.57 45.19 -11.51
N GLY A 132 59.64 44.81 -10.23
CA GLY A 132 60.85 45.00 -9.42
C GLY A 132 62.07 44.27 -9.99
N SER A 133 61.88 43.06 -10.54
CA SER A 133 62.95 42.31 -11.21
C SER A 133 63.46 43.02 -12.47
N SER A 134 62.56 43.59 -13.26
CA SER A 134 62.91 44.41 -14.43
C SER A 134 63.72 45.64 -14.02
N ASP A 135 63.29 46.35 -12.98
CA ASP A 135 63.98 47.54 -12.47
C ASP A 135 65.39 47.20 -11.95
N VAL A 136 65.52 46.10 -11.21
CA VAL A 136 66.83 45.59 -10.75
C VAL A 136 67.73 45.29 -11.95
N LYS A 137 67.21 44.64 -12.99
CA LYS A 137 67.97 44.32 -14.22
C LYS A 137 68.48 45.59 -14.91
N VAL A 138 67.65 46.64 -15.01
CA VAL A 138 68.06 47.93 -15.58
C VAL A 138 69.17 48.57 -14.76
N LYS A 139 68.98 48.69 -13.44
CA LYS A 139 69.97 49.30 -12.54
C LYS A 139 71.31 48.55 -12.52
N SER A 140 71.28 47.22 -12.56
CA SER A 140 72.49 46.40 -12.68
C SER A 140 73.22 46.65 -14.01
N GLY A 141 72.50 46.86 -15.12
CA GLY A 141 73.08 47.24 -16.40
C GLY A 141 73.77 48.60 -16.37
N GLU A 142 73.14 49.61 -15.75
CA GLU A 142 73.72 50.94 -15.57
C GLU A 142 75.00 50.90 -14.72
N LEU A 143 74.99 50.18 -13.60
CA LEU A 143 76.18 49.98 -12.75
C LEU A 143 77.33 49.30 -13.50
N SER A 144 77.03 48.30 -14.33
CA SER A 144 78.04 47.62 -15.16
C SER A 144 78.66 48.58 -16.20
N SER A 145 77.86 49.43 -16.82
CA SER A 145 78.33 50.47 -17.74
C SER A 145 79.23 51.48 -17.02
N LEU A 146 78.81 51.96 -15.84
CA LEU A 146 79.60 52.89 -15.03
C LEU A 146 80.95 52.29 -14.61
N ALA A 147 80.96 51.03 -14.16
CA ALA A 147 82.18 50.32 -13.83
C ALA A 147 83.13 50.22 -15.04
N THR A 148 82.58 49.94 -16.24
CA THR A 148 83.37 49.88 -17.49
C THR A 148 83.97 51.24 -17.86
N GLN A 149 83.22 52.33 -17.70
CA GLN A 149 83.72 53.69 -17.95
C GLN A 149 84.85 54.07 -16.97
N LEU A 150 84.68 53.76 -15.68
CA LEU A 150 85.72 54.00 -14.67
C LEU A 150 86.99 53.19 -14.98
N GLN A 151 86.85 51.92 -15.37
CA GLN A 151 87.98 51.09 -15.80
C GLN A 151 88.73 51.73 -16.98
N GLY A 152 88.00 52.22 -17.99
CA GLY A 152 88.59 52.89 -19.15
C GLY A 152 89.31 54.20 -18.81
N LEU A 153 88.76 55.00 -17.90
CA LEU A 153 89.41 56.22 -17.40
C LEU A 153 90.71 55.90 -16.66
N VAL A 154 90.68 54.92 -15.74
CA VAL A 154 91.88 54.49 -15.00
C VAL A 154 92.97 53.97 -15.95
N SER A 155 92.61 53.17 -16.96
CA SER A 155 93.56 52.70 -17.97
C SER A 155 94.20 53.84 -18.77
N ARG A 156 93.50 54.97 -18.98
CA ARG A 156 94.04 56.15 -19.65
C ARG A 156 95.05 56.94 -18.80
N PHE A 157 94.89 56.91 -17.47
CA PHE A 157 95.81 57.58 -16.53
C PHE A 157 97.04 56.73 -16.15
N CYS A 158 97.02 55.43 -16.43
CA CYS A 158 98.14 54.51 -16.20
C CYS A 158 99.09 54.34 -17.41
N LEU A 159 98.91 55.11 -18.49
CA LEU A 159 99.80 55.22 -19.66
C LEU A 159 100.59 56.53 -19.58
#